data_AF-A0A522JNV4-F1
#
_entry.id   AF-A0A522JNV4-F1
#
_cell.length_a   1.000
_cell.length_b   1.000
_cell.length_c   1.000
_cell.angle_alpha   90.00
_cell.angle_beta   90.00
_cell.angle_gamma   90.00
#
_symmetry.space_group_name_H-M   'P 1'
#
loop_
_entity.id
_entity.type
_entity.pdbx_description
1 polymer ?
#
loop_
_entity_poly.entity_id
_entity_poly.type
_entity_poly.pdbx_seq_one_letter_code
_entity_poly.pdbx_strand_id
1 'polypeptide(L)' 'AVNGEAYSSDVLKNAITAAKDSKSPIRLLFKYQGAVRTVPVDYHGGLQYPHLVRVKGTPDYLSQIIAARK' A
#
# COMPACT_ATOMS: atom_id res chain seq x y z
N ALA A 1 -2.64 -15.07 5.94
CA ALA A 1 -2.67 -14.54 7.31
C ALA A 1 -1.63 -13.45 7.46
N VAL A 2 -1.85 -12.50 8.35
CA VAL A 2 -0.96 -11.37 8.65
C VAL A 2 -0.68 -11.41 10.15
N ASN A 3 0.59 -11.51 10.55
CA ASN A 3 1.00 -11.63 11.96
C ASN A 3 0.29 -12.76 12.74
N GLY A 4 -0.10 -13.84 12.05
CA GLY A 4 -0.82 -14.97 12.64
C GLY A 4 -2.35 -14.82 12.62
N GLU A 5 -2.88 -13.63 12.29
CA GLU A 5 -4.31 -13.39 12.15
C GLU A 5 -4.83 -13.73 10.74
N ALA A 6 -6.06 -14.24 10.65
CA ALA A 6 -6.72 -14.47 9.37
C ALA A 6 -6.71 -13.20 8.51
N TYR A 7 -6.48 -13.36 7.22
CA TYR A 7 -6.38 -12.21 6.33
C TYR A 7 -7.74 -11.52 6.17
N SER A 8 -7.75 -10.20 6.38
CA SER A 8 -8.72 -9.27 5.84
C SER A 8 -8.00 -8.00 5.39
N SER A 9 -8.68 -7.15 4.60
CA SER A 9 -8.12 -5.85 4.21
C SER A 9 -7.77 -4.99 5.42
N ASP A 10 -8.59 -5.05 6.47
CA ASP A 10 -8.43 -4.19 7.64
C ASP A 10 -7.32 -4.71 8.55
N VAL A 11 -7.19 -6.04 8.69
CA VAL A 11 -6.06 -6.66 9.39
C VAL A 11 -4.73 -6.26 8.73
N LEU A 12 -4.66 -6.31 7.39
CA LEU A 12 -3.44 -5.89 6.69
C LEU A 12 -3.16 -4.39 6.89
N LYS A 13 -4.17 -3.52 6.77
CA LYS A 13 -4.01 -2.07 6.99
C LYS A 13 -3.55 -1.77 8.41
N ASN A 14 -4.14 -2.42 9.41
CA ASN A 14 -3.77 -2.27 10.82
C ASN A 14 -2.32 -2.70 11.06
N ALA A 15 -1.89 -3.83 10.48
CA ALA A 15 -0.51 -4.28 10.57
C ALA A 15 0.47 -3.29 9.94
N ILE A 16 0.12 -2.69 8.78
CA ILE A 16 0.94 -1.65 8.14
C ILE A 16 1.02 -0.38 8.98
N THR A 17 -0.09 0.07 9.55
CA THR A 17 -0.14 1.25 10.43
C THR A 17 0.71 1.01 11.67
N ALA A 18 0.56 -0.13 12.35
CA ALA A 18 1.32 -0.46 13.55
C ALA A 18 2.81 -0.67 13.28
N ALA A 19 3.18 -1.20 12.10
CA ALA A 19 4.58 -1.41 11.73
C ALA A 19 5.36 -0.10 11.65
N LYS A 20 4.74 1.03 11.29
CA LYS A 20 5.41 2.33 11.20
C LYS A 20 6.13 2.73 12.50
N ASP A 21 5.54 2.43 13.65
CA ASP A 21 6.07 2.80 14.97
C ASP A 21 6.78 1.64 15.67
N SER A 22 6.93 0.51 14.99
CA SER A 22 7.53 -0.73 15.50
C SER A 22 8.80 -1.08 14.73
N LYS A 23 9.70 -1.85 15.35
CA LYS A 23 10.86 -2.47 14.67
C LYS A 23 10.59 -3.92 14.22
N SER A 24 9.37 -4.41 14.47
CA SER A 24 8.99 -5.77 14.09
C SER A 24 8.54 -5.83 12.63
N PRO A 25 8.99 -6.81 11.83
CA PRO A 25 8.51 -6.98 10.47
C PRO A 25 7.08 -7.51 10.46
N ILE A 26 6.34 -7.23 9.38
CA ILE A 26 5.03 -7.81 9.12
C ILE A 26 5.23 -9.24 8.62
N ARG A 27 4.66 -10.25 9.30
CA ARG A 27 4.76 -11.65 8.89
C ARG A 27 3.58 -12.02 8.00
N LEU A 28 3.85 -12.37 6.75
CA LEU A 28 2.83 -12.80 5.80
C LEU A 28 2.89 -14.31 5.62
N LEU A 29 1.76 -14.98 5.85
CA LEU A 29 1.55 -16.38 5.49
C LEU A 29 0.67 -16.44 4.24
N PHE A 30 1.22 -16.96 3.15
CA PHE A 30 0.52 -17.06 1.86
C PHE A 30 0.91 -18.32 1.09
N LYS A 31 0.06 -18.72 0.14
CA LYS A 31 0.33 -19.81 -0.80
C LYS A 31 0.84 -19.24 -2.11
N TYR A 32 1.99 -19.71 -2.59
CA TYR A 32 2.57 -19.31 -3.87
C TYR A 32 3.18 -20.53 -4.56
N GLN A 33 2.81 -20.74 -5.83
CA GLN A 33 3.24 -21.91 -6.63
C GLN A 33 3.02 -23.25 -5.89
N GLY A 34 1.86 -23.42 -5.27
CA GLY A 34 1.50 -24.64 -4.55
C GLY A 34 2.05 -24.76 -3.12
N ALA A 35 3.08 -23.99 -2.75
CA ALA A 35 3.69 -24.03 -1.42
C ALA A 35 3.14 -22.94 -0.49
N VAL A 36 2.90 -23.29 0.77
CA VAL A 36 2.60 -22.32 1.83
C VAL A 36 3.92 -21.82 2.41
N ARG A 37 4.08 -20.50 2.52
CA ARG A 37 5.29 -19.86 3.03
C ARG A 37 4.94 -18.75 4.01
N THR A 38 5.78 -18.59 5.02
CA THR A 38 5.78 -17.44 5.93
C THR A 38 6.98 -16.57 5.60
N VAL A 39 6.75 -15.30 5.29
CA VAL A 39 7.82 -14.35 4.93
C VAL A 39 7.73 -13.12 5.83
N PRO A 40 8.85 -12.67 6.45
CA PRO A 40 8.91 -11.37 7.11
C PRO A 40 9.09 -10.26 6.07
N VAL A 41 8.28 -9.20 6.19
CA VAL A 41 8.35 -8.00 5.37
C VAL A 41 8.75 -6.83 6.28
N ASP A 42 9.97 -6.33 6.08
CA ASP A 42 10.55 -5.23 6.85
C ASP A 42 10.07 -3.87 6.31
N TYR A 43 8.78 -3.59 6.48
CA TYR A 43 8.12 -2.41 5.94
C TYR A 43 7.64 -1.48 7.06
N HIS A 44 8.15 -0.25 7.04
CA HIS A 44 7.86 0.79 8.05
C HIS A 44 7.36 2.10 7.44
N GLY A 45 7.00 2.10 6.14
CA GLY A 45 6.56 3.32 5.43
C GLY A 45 5.14 3.78 5.76
N GLY A 46 4.37 3.01 6.54
CA GLY A 46 2.95 3.28 6.82
C GLY A 46 2.04 3.07 5.59
N LEU A 47 0.76 3.41 5.71
CA LEU A 47 -0.19 3.30 4.59
C LEU A 47 0.15 4.31 3.49
N GLN A 48 0.27 3.84 2.26
CA GLN A 48 0.49 4.69 1.09
C GLN A 48 -0.76 4.69 0.19
N TYR A 49 -1.27 5.89 -0.07
CA TYR A 49 -2.38 6.14 -0.99
C TYR A 49 -1.89 7.04 -2.12
N PRO A 50 -1.39 6.46 -3.24
CA PRO A 50 -0.85 7.24 -4.34
C PRO A 50 -1.95 8.10 -4.94
N HIS A 51 -1.62 9.36 -5.19
CA HIS A 51 -2.50 10.33 -5.82
C HIS A 51 -1.72 11.11 -6.88
N LEU A 52 -2.45 11.62 -7.87
CA LEU A 52 -1.83 12.45 -8.90
C LEU A 52 -1.44 13.80 -8.30
N VAL A 53 -0.18 14.18 -8.51
CA VAL A 53 0.36 15.49 -8.12
C VAL A 53 0.87 16.18 -9.38
N ARG A 54 0.68 17.50 -9.45
CA ARG A 54 1.24 18.30 -10.55
C ARG A 54 2.75 18.29 -10.51
N VAL A 55 3.36 18.05 -11.66
CA VAL A 55 4.79 18.31 -11.86
C VAL A 55 4.96 19.82 -11.99
N LYS A 56 5.80 20.41 -11.13
CA LYS A 56 6.04 21.86 -11.14
C LYS A 56 6.67 22.26 -12.47
N GLY A 57 6.12 23.29 -13.11
CA GLY A 57 6.65 23.86 -14.36
C GLY A 57 6.15 23.18 -15.64
N THR A 58 5.27 22.18 -15.56
CA THR A 58 4.67 21.54 -16.74
C THR A 58 3.27 22.08 -17.05
N PRO A 59 2.86 22.15 -18.33
CA PRO A 59 1.51 22.55 -18.71
C PRO A 59 0.42 21.71 -18.04
N ASP A 60 -0.69 22.37 -17.69
CA ASP A 60 -1.86 21.71 -17.14
C ASP A 60 -2.73 21.11 -18.25
N TYR A 61 -2.41 19.90 -18.69
CA TYR A 61 -3.23 19.19 -19.68
C TYR A 61 -4.53 18.61 -19.09
N LEU A 62 -4.54 18.17 -17.83
CA LEU A 62 -5.73 17.55 -17.25
C LEU A 62 -6.91 18.52 -17.19
N SER A 63 -6.67 19.77 -16.74
CA SER A 63 -7.71 20.81 -16.70
C SER A 63 -8.16 21.22 -18.10
N GLN A 64 -7.27 21.19 -19.08
CA GLN A 64 -7.62 21.46 -20.48
C GLN A 64 -8.52 20.38 -21.06
N ILE A 65 -8.25 19.10 -20.77
CA ILE A 65 -9.04 17.97 -21.29
C ILE A 65 -10.45 17.96 -20.70
N ILE A 66 -10.59 18.26 -19.41
CA ILE A 66 -11.91 18.25 -18.72
C ILE A 66 -12.73 19.52 -18.94
N ALA A 67 -12.14 20.55 -19.56
CA ALA A 67 -12.85 21.80 -19.82
C ALA A 67 -14.02 21.57 -20.79
N ALA A 68 -15.12 22.29 -20.57
CA ALA A 68 -16.25 22.28 -21.48
C ALA A 68 -15.79 22.70 -22.89
N ARG A 69 -16.20 21.95 -23.91
CA ARG A 69 -15.97 22.35 -25.30
C ARG A 69 -16.77 23.62 -25.58
N LYS A 70 -16.10 24.58 -26.23
CA LYS A 70 -16.77 25.75 -26.82
C LYS A 70 -17.46 25.37 -28.11
#